data_AF-A0ABD2K647-F1
#
_entry.id   AF-A0ABD2K647-F1
#
_cell.length_a   1.000
_cell.length_b   1.000
_cell.length_c   1.000
_cell.angle_alpha   90.00
_cell.angle_beta   90.00
_cell.angle_gamma   90.00
#
_symmetry.space_group_name_H-M   'P 1'
#
loop_
_entity.id
_entity.type
_entity.pdbx_description
1 polymer ?
#
loop_
_entity_poly.entity_id
_entity_poly.type
_entity_poly.pdbx_seq_one_letter_code
_entity_poly.pdbx_strand_id
1 'polypeptide(L)'
;MNSSASCVEIEQLLRLSLYQIASWIQLAIVLTIFVSIFTLFRHFFNHKIIIHGNLMILIANLVFLYFLTATFYGVSIVRYQVLFHFSFSPPNCELLLTPVWLAFLLAAPPYLYLVANPFFHLFIMAERCRATFFARHYENVGFRFGWICAVISWLVALLTVFGIVLSDLSDPIFSQPLAIISLTSQNNAMAIIFLHCAVLFLLIITSIGDYWVQKKNRKLISRYTLNSAEFGNYSIIRNYQIRENLLTMRLILPLDISYAILFGIFLLFGLVFRFYRSQMTKEIYVSVYNSATTLLLLHSAFTLVIYIKFIKYSSPNYDFANFGSSAGTFASNCQCQSEVISRPPVVIPPAGRHLATLIFFHGMGDECEGWADTFRSIFQPILKHTKFVAPNAKEMNGITAWFDHRGFDPSAEEDRKGLQKVTNYAHSGFSQGGPVALYSALAYPQPLGGILCLSGFLLPKDSLPTQIRQIPGLNVANFAVPIFIGHGTNDQNVPLSLAFSMANALRRFDPNVNLRIYQMGHENCAAELNEAR
;
A
#
# COMPACT_ATOMS: atom_id res chain seq x y z
N MET A 1 29.40 19.29 -38.70
CA MET A 1 29.30 20.28 -37.60
C MET A 1 30.72 20.52 -37.09
N ASN A 2 31.24 21.75 -37.12
CA ASN A 2 32.57 22.09 -36.59
C ASN A 2 32.48 22.38 -35.08
N SER A 3 33.43 21.87 -34.31
CA SER A 3 33.53 21.94 -32.85
C SER A 3 33.99 23.31 -32.29
N SER A 4 33.96 24.38 -33.08
CA SER A 4 34.49 25.69 -32.71
C SER A 4 33.45 26.70 -32.17
N ALA A 5 32.22 26.28 -31.90
CA ALA A 5 31.13 27.17 -31.44
C ALA A 5 30.82 27.08 -29.93
N SER A 6 31.72 26.48 -29.13
CA SER A 6 31.30 25.82 -27.88
C SER A 6 30.99 26.74 -26.70
N CYS A 7 31.48 27.99 -26.66
CA CYS A 7 31.31 28.84 -25.47
C CYS A 7 30.08 29.76 -25.52
N VAL A 8 30.02 30.54 -26.61
CA VAL A 8 29.02 31.58 -26.79
C VAL A 8 27.62 30.95 -26.88
N GLU A 9 27.50 29.78 -27.51
CA GLU A 9 26.25 29.02 -27.56
C GLU A 9 25.77 28.54 -26.18
N ILE A 10 26.68 28.08 -25.30
CA ILE A 10 26.31 27.71 -23.91
C ILE A 10 25.84 28.94 -23.16
N GLU A 11 26.59 30.03 -23.27
CA GLU A 11 26.27 31.26 -22.56
C GLU A 11 24.92 31.82 -23.02
N GLN A 12 24.64 31.80 -24.33
CA GLN A 12 23.34 32.16 -24.89
C GLN A 12 22.23 31.21 -24.41
N LEU A 13 22.48 29.91 -24.35
CA LEU A 13 21.53 28.93 -23.81
C LEU A 13 21.21 29.19 -22.34
N LEU A 14 22.22 29.43 -21.51
CA LEU A 14 22.06 29.67 -20.08
C LEU A 14 21.43 31.04 -19.78
N ARG A 15 21.53 32.01 -20.70
CA ARG A 15 20.86 33.31 -20.63
C ARG A 15 19.41 33.28 -21.14
N LEU A 16 18.98 32.25 -21.87
CA LEU A 16 17.59 32.15 -22.33
C LEU A 16 16.63 31.99 -21.15
N SER A 17 15.66 32.90 -21.07
CA SER A 17 14.63 32.92 -20.02
C SER A 17 13.88 31.58 -19.93
N LEU A 18 13.52 31.00 -21.07
CA LEU A 18 12.84 29.70 -21.12
C LEU A 18 13.67 28.59 -20.45
N TYR A 19 14.98 28.54 -20.70
CA TYR A 19 15.86 27.52 -20.15
C TYR A 19 16.02 27.70 -18.64
N GLN A 20 16.20 28.95 -18.19
CA GLN A 20 16.31 29.28 -16.77
C GLN A 20 15.03 28.93 -16.01
N ILE A 21 13.86 29.32 -16.52
CA ILE A 21 12.57 29.03 -15.91
C ILE A 21 12.38 27.50 -15.79
N ALA A 22 12.62 26.76 -16.86
CA ALA A 22 12.52 25.30 -16.84
C ALA A 22 13.48 24.68 -15.82
N SER A 23 14.73 25.14 -15.77
CA SER A 23 15.75 24.63 -14.84
C SER A 23 15.37 24.88 -13.37
N TRP A 24 14.85 26.07 -13.03
CA TRP A 24 14.38 26.38 -11.68
C TRP A 24 13.16 25.54 -11.27
N ILE A 25 12.21 25.35 -12.19
CA ILE A 25 11.06 24.46 -11.97
C ILE A 25 11.53 23.03 -11.72
N GLN A 26 12.43 22.51 -12.57
CA GLN A 26 12.99 21.18 -12.42
C GLN A 26 13.73 21.02 -11.09
N LEU A 27 14.50 22.03 -10.65
CA LEU A 27 15.18 22.01 -9.35
C LEU A 27 14.18 21.95 -8.18
N ALA A 28 13.09 22.72 -8.23
CA ALA A 28 12.03 22.66 -7.23
C ALA A 28 11.36 21.28 -7.18
N ILE A 29 11.16 20.64 -8.33
CA ILE A 29 10.62 19.27 -8.41
C ILE A 29 11.63 18.27 -7.82
N VAL A 30 12.92 18.38 -8.15
CA VAL A 30 13.99 17.53 -7.58
C VAL A 30 14.01 17.62 -6.04
N LEU A 31 13.93 18.83 -5.49
CA LEU A 31 13.84 19.03 -4.04
C LEU A 31 12.58 18.37 -3.45
N THR A 32 11.45 18.49 -4.14
CA THR A 32 10.19 17.84 -3.74
C THR A 32 10.32 16.31 -3.74
N ILE A 33 11.02 15.74 -4.72
CA ILE A 33 11.32 14.30 -4.80
C ILE A 33 12.14 13.87 -3.59
N PHE A 34 13.21 14.59 -3.25
CA PHE A 34 14.03 14.25 -2.07
C PHE A 34 13.25 14.31 -0.76
N VAL A 35 12.46 15.37 -0.56
CA VAL A 35 11.58 15.51 0.62
C VAL A 35 10.57 14.36 0.67
N SER A 36 10.00 14.00 -0.48
CA SER A 36 9.02 12.90 -0.57
C SER A 36 9.65 11.55 -0.26
N ILE A 37 10.83 11.26 -0.79
CA ILE A 37 11.58 10.02 -0.51
C ILE A 37 11.95 9.94 0.96
N PHE A 38 12.47 11.02 1.56
CA PHE A 38 12.77 11.07 2.99
C PHE A 38 11.52 10.81 3.85
N THR A 39 10.40 11.43 3.48
CA THR A 39 9.11 11.24 4.15
C THR A 39 8.61 9.80 4.00
N LEU A 40 8.78 9.20 2.83
CA LEU A 40 8.42 7.82 2.54
C LEU A 40 9.24 6.85 3.41
N PHE A 41 10.56 7.03 3.47
CA PHE A 41 11.44 6.24 4.35
C PHE A 41 11.04 6.37 5.82
N ARG A 42 10.79 7.60 6.29
CA ARG A 42 10.33 7.82 7.67
C ARG A 42 9.03 7.07 7.96
N HIS A 43 8.05 7.12 7.06
CA HIS A 43 6.80 6.37 7.24
C HIS A 43 7.03 4.85 7.15
N PHE A 44 7.90 4.39 6.27
CA PHE A 44 8.24 2.98 6.12
C PHE A 44 8.84 2.39 7.40
N PHE A 45 9.75 3.11 8.08
CA PHE A 45 10.33 2.65 9.34
C PHE A 45 9.39 2.78 10.55
N ASN A 46 8.48 3.76 10.52
CA ASN A 46 7.56 4.02 11.64
C ASN A 46 6.26 3.20 11.58
N HIS A 47 5.94 2.60 10.43
CA HIS A 47 4.70 1.88 10.22
C HIS A 47 4.95 0.45 9.74
N LYS A 48 4.23 -0.51 10.33
CA LYS A 48 4.29 -1.90 9.90
C LYS A 48 3.48 -2.06 8.60
N ILE A 49 4.18 -2.06 7.47
CA ILE A 49 3.57 -2.30 6.16
C ILE A 49 3.48 -3.80 5.93
N ILE A 50 2.26 -4.29 5.70
CA ILE A 50 1.99 -5.71 5.46
C ILE A 50 1.71 -5.88 3.96
N ILE A 51 2.78 -5.89 3.16
CA ILE A 51 2.71 -6.24 1.73
C ILE A 51 3.68 -7.39 1.42
N HIS A 52 3.37 -8.17 0.39
CA HIS A 52 4.22 -9.28 -0.02
C HIS A 52 5.66 -8.83 -0.40
N GLY A 53 6.67 -9.61 -0.01
CA GLY A 53 8.07 -9.21 -0.15
C GLY A 53 8.56 -9.03 -1.60
N ASN A 54 8.01 -9.76 -2.56
CA ASN A 54 8.33 -9.53 -3.99
C ASN A 54 7.89 -8.12 -4.44
N LEU A 55 6.67 -7.71 -4.08
CA LEU A 55 6.17 -6.37 -4.34
C LEU A 55 7.00 -5.29 -3.62
N MET A 56 7.43 -5.55 -2.39
CA MET A 56 8.34 -4.64 -1.66
C MET A 56 9.63 -4.40 -2.42
N ILE A 57 10.28 -5.46 -2.92
CA ILE A 57 11.54 -5.35 -3.67
C ILE A 57 11.35 -4.50 -4.92
N LEU A 58 10.26 -4.71 -5.67
CA LEU A 58 9.98 -3.96 -6.89
C LEU A 58 9.72 -2.48 -6.60
N ILE A 59 8.90 -2.16 -5.60
CA ILE A 59 8.62 -0.77 -5.20
C ILE A 59 9.88 -0.10 -4.66
N ALA A 60 10.71 -0.79 -3.87
CA ALA A 60 11.95 -0.24 -3.35
C ALA A 60 12.93 0.14 -4.47
N ASN A 61 13.07 -0.72 -5.48
CA ASN A 61 13.90 -0.43 -6.65
C ASN A 61 13.34 0.73 -7.48
N LEU A 62 12.02 0.85 -7.59
CA LEU A 62 11.37 1.96 -8.27
C LEU A 62 11.61 3.30 -7.54
N VAL A 63 11.52 3.32 -6.22
CA VAL A 63 11.87 4.49 -5.39
C VAL A 63 13.35 4.85 -5.52
N PHE A 64 14.24 3.83 -5.54
CA PHE A 64 15.67 4.04 -5.77
C PHE A 64 15.95 4.61 -7.16
N LEU A 65 15.22 4.18 -8.19
CA LEU A 65 15.30 4.75 -9.53
C LEU A 65 14.93 6.24 -9.54
N TYR A 66 13.88 6.64 -8.80
CA TYR A 66 13.51 8.04 -8.67
C TYR A 66 14.56 8.87 -7.93
N PHE A 67 15.14 8.31 -6.86
CA PHE A 67 16.27 8.92 -6.15
C PHE A 67 17.44 9.16 -7.11
N LEU A 68 17.90 8.11 -7.80
CA LEU A 68 19.01 8.17 -8.74
C LEU A 68 18.76 9.24 -9.82
N THR A 69 17.57 9.24 -10.41
CA THR A 69 17.21 10.20 -11.47
C THR A 69 17.23 11.64 -10.94
N ALA A 70 16.64 11.90 -9.77
CA ALA A 70 16.60 13.22 -9.16
C ALA A 70 17.99 13.73 -8.77
N THR A 71 18.87 12.87 -8.25
CA THR A 71 20.26 13.21 -7.92
C THR A 71 21.01 13.73 -9.12
N PHE A 72 21.00 12.99 -10.24
CA PHE A 72 21.78 13.37 -11.41
C PHE A 72 21.17 14.56 -12.17
N TYR A 73 19.84 14.67 -12.22
CA TYR A 73 19.18 15.91 -12.69
C TYR A 73 19.58 17.12 -11.84
N GLY A 74 19.51 16.99 -10.51
CA GLY A 74 19.85 18.07 -9.58
C GLY A 74 21.31 18.50 -9.69
N VAL A 75 22.25 17.55 -9.73
CA VAL A 75 23.67 17.83 -9.92
C VAL A 75 23.92 18.55 -11.24
N SER A 76 23.28 18.11 -12.33
CA SER A 76 23.41 18.76 -13.64
C SER A 76 22.93 20.22 -13.58
N ILE A 77 21.73 20.47 -13.05
CA ILE A 77 21.15 21.82 -12.94
C ILE A 77 22.00 22.73 -12.04
N VAL A 78 22.35 22.27 -10.84
CA VAL A 78 23.12 23.07 -9.87
C VAL A 78 24.50 23.39 -10.42
N ARG A 79 25.18 22.44 -11.08
CA ARG A 79 26.48 22.68 -11.71
C ARG A 79 26.39 23.86 -12.68
N TYR A 80 25.42 23.85 -13.60
CA TYR A 80 25.27 24.92 -14.58
C TYR A 80 24.90 26.26 -13.94
N GLN A 81 24.02 26.25 -12.93
CA GLN A 81 23.63 27.46 -12.19
C GLN A 81 24.82 28.09 -11.45
N VAL A 82 25.63 27.26 -10.76
CA VAL A 82 26.79 27.71 -9.98
C VAL A 82 27.90 28.22 -10.90
N LEU A 83 28.27 27.46 -11.94
CA LEU A 83 29.28 27.87 -12.91
C LEU A 83 28.87 29.16 -13.64
N PHE A 84 27.56 29.36 -13.88
CA PHE A 84 27.05 30.57 -14.52
C PHE A 84 27.03 31.79 -13.59
N HIS A 85 26.69 31.64 -12.30
CA HIS A 85 26.57 32.79 -11.38
C HIS A 85 27.87 33.16 -10.67
N PHE A 86 28.73 32.19 -10.33
CA PHE A 86 29.88 32.43 -9.44
C PHE A 86 31.22 32.55 -10.16
N SER A 87 31.30 32.27 -11.46
CA SER A 87 32.57 32.25 -12.21
C SER A 87 32.80 33.44 -13.15
N PHE A 88 32.01 34.52 -13.08
CA PHE A 88 32.12 35.65 -14.00
C PHE A 88 32.95 36.84 -13.47
N SER A 89 34.26 36.80 -13.74
CA SER A 89 35.07 37.92 -14.26
C SER A 89 36.53 37.51 -14.49
N PRO A 90 37.09 37.55 -15.72
CA PRO A 90 36.52 37.15 -17.02
C PRO A 90 36.49 35.60 -17.15
N PRO A 91 35.67 35.03 -18.06
CA PRO A 91 35.32 33.61 -18.03
C PRO A 91 36.38 32.70 -18.63
N ASN A 92 36.93 31.80 -17.82
CA ASN A 92 37.55 30.57 -18.34
C ASN A 92 36.43 29.66 -18.86
N CYS A 93 36.03 29.87 -20.12
CA CYS A 93 35.00 29.09 -20.78
C CYS A 93 35.15 27.57 -20.65
N GLU A 94 36.40 27.11 -20.57
CA GLU A 94 36.76 25.70 -20.41
C GLU A 94 36.10 25.07 -19.18
N LEU A 95 35.76 25.84 -18.13
CA LEU A 95 35.07 25.33 -16.94
C LEU A 95 33.60 24.95 -17.21
N LEU A 96 32.96 25.55 -18.21
CA LEU A 96 31.58 25.21 -18.61
C LEU A 96 31.54 23.93 -19.44
N LEU A 97 32.61 23.63 -20.17
CA LEU A 97 32.73 22.39 -20.92
C LEU A 97 32.77 21.20 -19.97
N THR A 98 31.97 20.20 -20.29
CA THR A 98 31.86 18.98 -19.50
C THR A 98 32.77 17.93 -20.11
N PRO A 99 33.76 17.38 -19.37
CA PRO A 99 34.54 16.25 -19.84
C PRO A 99 33.62 15.12 -20.28
N VAL A 100 34.02 14.40 -21.33
CA VAL A 100 33.21 13.36 -21.99
C VAL A 100 32.65 12.36 -20.98
N TRP A 101 33.50 11.80 -20.11
CA TRP A 101 33.09 10.83 -19.09
C TRP A 101 32.04 11.39 -18.11
N LEU A 102 32.16 12.66 -17.73
CA LEU A 102 31.24 13.32 -16.80
C LEU A 102 29.92 13.64 -17.48
N ALA A 103 29.94 14.01 -18.78
CA ALA A 103 28.73 14.22 -19.55
C ALA A 103 27.90 12.93 -19.61
N PHE A 104 28.53 11.79 -19.92
CA PHE A 104 27.86 10.50 -19.93
C PHE A 104 27.34 10.08 -18.56
N LEU A 105 28.13 10.30 -17.51
CA LEU A 105 27.73 10.01 -16.13
C LEU A 105 26.49 10.83 -15.71
N LEU A 106 26.43 12.11 -16.09
CA LEU A 106 25.32 13.00 -15.75
C LEU A 106 24.06 12.75 -16.59
N ALA A 107 24.18 12.34 -17.86
CA ALA A 107 23.02 12.07 -18.72
C ALA A 107 22.50 10.63 -18.70
N ALA A 108 23.28 9.65 -18.26
CA ALA A 108 22.85 8.25 -18.25
C ALA A 108 21.60 7.99 -17.38
N PRO A 109 21.47 8.53 -16.15
CA PRO A 109 20.36 8.16 -15.26
C PRO A 109 18.96 8.56 -15.75
N PRO A 110 18.73 9.73 -16.37
CA PRO A 110 17.47 10.02 -17.06
C PRO A 110 17.08 8.98 -18.13
N TYR A 111 18.04 8.51 -18.93
CA TYR A 111 17.78 7.49 -19.94
C TYR A 111 17.54 6.11 -19.32
N LEU A 112 18.24 5.82 -18.22
CA LEU A 112 18.00 4.64 -17.42
C LEU A 112 16.56 4.64 -16.88
N TYR A 113 16.07 5.78 -16.38
CA TYR A 113 14.69 5.94 -15.93
C TYR A 113 13.66 5.67 -17.02
N LEU A 114 13.86 6.22 -18.22
CA LEU A 114 12.93 6.04 -19.35
C LEU A 114 12.72 4.56 -19.70
N VAL A 115 13.73 3.72 -19.49
CA VAL A 115 13.65 2.28 -19.75
C VAL A 115 13.22 1.52 -18.49
N ALA A 116 13.90 1.70 -17.36
CA ALA A 116 13.69 0.90 -16.16
C ALA A 116 12.29 1.10 -15.55
N ASN A 117 11.74 2.32 -15.57
CA ASN A 117 10.44 2.61 -14.96
C ASN A 117 9.32 1.75 -15.58
N PRO A 118 9.09 1.74 -16.91
CA PRO A 118 8.13 0.83 -17.54
C PRO A 118 8.31 -0.66 -17.19
N PHE A 119 9.55 -1.14 -17.09
CA PHE A 119 9.83 -2.54 -16.74
C PHE A 119 9.48 -2.86 -15.28
N PHE A 120 9.76 -1.96 -14.33
CA PHE A 120 9.32 -2.14 -12.95
C PHE A 120 7.80 -2.23 -12.85
N HIS A 121 7.09 -1.34 -13.54
CA HIS A 121 5.62 -1.37 -13.58
C HIS A 121 5.07 -2.65 -14.24
N LEU A 122 5.67 -3.10 -15.35
CA LEU A 122 5.35 -4.40 -15.96
C LEU A 122 5.52 -5.56 -14.98
N PHE A 123 6.62 -5.60 -14.23
CA PHE A 123 6.86 -6.69 -13.30
C PHE A 123 6.02 -6.59 -12.04
N ILE A 124 5.63 -5.40 -11.61
CA ILE A 124 4.60 -5.25 -10.57
C ILE A 124 3.29 -5.85 -11.08
N MET A 125 2.84 -5.51 -12.29
CA MET A 125 1.65 -6.13 -12.90
C MET A 125 1.78 -7.67 -12.93
N ALA A 126 2.94 -8.19 -13.36
CA ALA A 126 3.19 -9.64 -13.46
C ALA A 126 3.13 -10.33 -12.09
N GLU A 127 3.70 -9.69 -11.07
CA GLU A 127 3.69 -10.17 -9.69
C GLU A 127 2.26 -10.20 -9.11
N ARG A 128 1.44 -9.19 -9.41
CA ARG A 128 0.02 -9.11 -9.02
C ARG A 128 -0.87 -10.10 -9.78
N CYS A 129 -0.56 -10.36 -11.05
CA CYS A 129 -1.16 -11.47 -11.82
C CYS A 129 -0.86 -12.82 -11.14
N ARG A 130 0.40 -13.05 -10.75
CA ARG A 130 0.81 -14.28 -10.06
C ARG A 130 0.08 -14.45 -8.73
N ALA A 131 -0.03 -13.39 -7.93
CA ALA A 131 -0.82 -13.38 -6.69
C ALA A 131 -2.29 -13.76 -6.92
N THR A 132 -2.88 -13.32 -8.04
CA THR A 132 -4.28 -13.61 -8.39
C THR A 132 -4.50 -15.08 -8.77
N PHE A 133 -3.62 -15.65 -9.60
CA PHE A 133 -3.81 -17.01 -10.14
C PHE A 133 -3.27 -18.11 -9.25
N PHE A 134 -2.16 -17.86 -8.54
CA PHE A 134 -1.42 -18.87 -7.78
C PHE A 134 -1.48 -18.62 -6.27
N ALA A 135 -2.51 -17.93 -5.77
CA ALA A 135 -2.64 -17.51 -4.37
C ALA A 135 -2.29 -18.58 -3.32
N ARG A 136 -2.65 -19.85 -3.56
CA ARG A 136 -2.37 -20.97 -2.62
C ARG A 136 -0.88 -21.28 -2.43
N HIS A 137 -0.08 -21.13 -3.48
CA HIS A 137 1.36 -21.40 -3.45
C HIS A 137 2.19 -20.13 -3.33
N TYR A 138 1.57 -18.98 -3.57
CA TYR A 138 2.20 -17.69 -3.65
C TYR A 138 2.96 -17.32 -2.37
N GLU A 139 2.33 -17.45 -1.21
CA GLU A 139 2.95 -17.17 0.11
C GLU A 139 4.12 -18.11 0.43
N ASN A 140 4.09 -19.32 -0.11
CA ASN A 140 5.16 -20.31 0.11
C ASN A 140 6.35 -20.07 -0.82
N VAL A 141 6.19 -19.22 -1.83
CA VAL A 141 7.25 -18.83 -2.74
C VAL A 141 7.89 -17.58 -2.17
N GLY A 142 9.07 -17.73 -1.58
CA GLY A 142 9.83 -16.60 -1.04
C GLY A 142 10.19 -15.52 -2.07
N PHE A 143 11.12 -14.64 -1.72
CA PHE A 143 11.32 -13.37 -2.43
C PHE A 143 12.08 -13.44 -3.77
N ARG A 144 12.20 -14.64 -4.36
CA ARG A 144 13.04 -14.88 -5.54
C ARG A 144 12.51 -14.16 -6.79
N PHE A 145 11.20 -14.14 -6.97
CA PHE A 145 10.59 -13.55 -8.17
C PHE A 145 10.86 -12.04 -8.26
N GLY A 146 10.68 -11.31 -7.16
CA GLY A 146 10.93 -9.88 -7.09
C GLY A 146 12.39 -9.53 -7.41
N TRP A 147 13.34 -10.29 -6.86
CA TRP A 147 14.78 -10.11 -7.17
C TRP A 147 15.10 -10.38 -8.64
N ILE A 148 14.60 -11.48 -9.22
CA ILE A 148 14.82 -11.80 -10.64
C ILE A 148 14.29 -10.67 -11.52
N CYS A 149 13.05 -10.22 -11.28
CA CYS A 149 12.44 -9.13 -12.03
C CYS A 149 13.22 -7.82 -11.88
N ALA A 150 13.67 -7.47 -10.67
CA ALA A 150 14.46 -6.27 -10.45
C ALA A 150 15.81 -6.32 -11.20
N VAL A 151 16.50 -7.45 -11.16
CA VAL A 151 17.77 -7.65 -11.91
C VAL A 151 17.52 -7.50 -13.41
N ILE A 152 16.46 -8.10 -13.94
CA ILE A 152 16.11 -7.97 -15.37
C ILE A 152 15.83 -6.50 -15.73
N SER A 153 15.03 -5.77 -14.94
CA SER A 153 14.76 -4.35 -15.18
C SER A 153 16.04 -3.52 -15.26
N TRP A 154 16.95 -3.69 -14.29
CA TRP A 154 18.22 -2.97 -14.27
C TRP A 154 19.13 -3.39 -15.43
N LEU A 155 19.24 -4.68 -15.71
CA LEU A 155 20.09 -5.19 -16.80
C LEU A 155 19.65 -4.63 -18.15
N VAL A 156 18.34 -4.68 -18.45
CA VAL A 156 17.79 -4.15 -19.71
C VAL A 156 18.06 -2.65 -19.82
N ALA A 157 17.84 -1.89 -18.75
CA ALA A 157 18.08 -0.45 -18.76
C ALA A 157 19.57 -0.11 -18.93
N LEU A 158 20.46 -0.79 -18.20
CA LEU A 158 21.91 -0.59 -18.28
C LEU A 158 22.47 -0.95 -19.65
N LEU A 159 22.07 -2.10 -20.22
CA LEU A 159 22.51 -2.50 -21.56
C LEU A 159 22.00 -1.54 -22.64
N THR A 160 20.78 -1.03 -22.50
CA THR A 160 20.22 -0.05 -23.43
C THR A 160 21.00 1.26 -23.38
N VAL A 161 21.24 1.79 -22.17
CA VAL A 161 22.03 3.03 -21.99
C VAL A 161 23.47 2.84 -22.46
N PHE A 162 24.09 1.69 -22.18
CA PHE A 162 25.43 1.37 -22.66
C PHE A 162 25.50 1.37 -24.19
N GLY A 163 24.52 0.77 -24.88
CA GLY A 163 24.43 0.82 -26.34
C GLY A 163 24.27 2.24 -26.89
N ILE A 164 23.46 3.08 -26.24
CA ILE A 164 23.29 4.50 -26.59
C ILE A 164 24.63 5.24 -26.47
N VAL A 165 25.33 5.07 -25.34
CA VAL A 165 26.65 5.69 -25.07
C VAL A 165 27.70 5.26 -26.10
N LEU A 166 27.78 3.97 -26.42
CA LEU A 166 28.70 3.47 -27.45
C LEU A 166 28.41 4.06 -28.82
N SER A 167 27.12 4.18 -29.18
CA SER A 167 26.72 4.82 -30.43
C SER A 167 27.08 6.30 -30.45
N ASP A 168 26.97 7.02 -29.33
CA ASP A 168 27.36 8.42 -29.23
C ASP A 168 28.88 8.59 -29.32
N LEU A 169 29.66 7.75 -28.63
CA LEU A 169 31.13 7.80 -28.68
C LEU A 169 31.71 7.57 -30.09
N SER A 170 30.96 6.92 -30.98
CA SER A 170 31.32 6.77 -32.38
C SER A 170 31.17 8.06 -33.20
N ASP A 171 30.40 9.03 -32.71
CA ASP A 171 30.25 10.36 -33.32
C ASP A 171 31.41 11.26 -32.84
N PRO A 172 32.24 11.79 -33.78
CA PRO A 172 33.36 12.67 -33.43
C PRO A 172 32.96 13.87 -32.56
N ILE A 173 31.72 14.34 -32.65
CA ILE A 173 31.21 15.48 -31.87
C ILE A 173 31.12 15.13 -30.38
N PHE A 174 30.68 13.92 -30.04
CA PHE A 174 30.48 13.46 -28.66
C PHE A 174 31.77 12.91 -28.03
N SER A 175 32.82 12.73 -28.83
CA SER A 175 34.16 12.36 -28.38
C SER A 175 34.98 13.52 -27.80
N GLN A 176 34.45 14.75 -27.84
CA GLN A 176 35.08 15.97 -27.33
C GLN A 176 34.29 16.56 -26.15
N PRO A 177 34.91 17.40 -25.28
CA PRO A 177 34.19 18.04 -24.18
C PRO A 177 32.92 18.77 -24.64
N LEU A 178 31.80 18.46 -23.99
CA LEU A 178 30.48 18.90 -24.42
C LEU A 178 29.99 20.10 -23.61
N ALA A 179 29.47 21.06 -24.36
CA ALA A 179 28.70 22.19 -23.91
C ALA A 179 27.36 21.79 -23.27
N ILE A 180 26.60 21.00 -24.04
CA ILE A 180 25.25 20.56 -23.73
C ILE A 180 25.30 19.05 -23.53
N ILE A 181 24.93 18.60 -22.34
CA ILE A 181 24.93 17.18 -22.01
C ILE A 181 23.67 16.55 -22.61
N SER A 182 23.85 15.70 -23.62
CA SER A 182 22.80 14.90 -24.25
C SER A 182 23.35 13.56 -24.68
N LEU A 183 22.48 12.55 -24.78
CA LEU A 183 22.77 11.21 -25.28
C LEU A 183 22.08 10.96 -26.63
N THR A 184 21.99 11.99 -27.46
CA THR A 184 21.32 11.91 -28.77
C THR A 184 22.23 12.47 -29.85
N SER A 185 22.94 11.59 -30.54
CA SER A 185 23.73 11.85 -31.75
C SER A 185 22.94 11.59 -33.02
N GLN A 186 23.53 11.90 -34.17
CA GLN A 186 22.95 11.52 -35.46
C GLN A 186 22.87 9.99 -35.63
N ASN A 187 23.77 9.26 -34.99
CA ASN A 187 23.89 7.80 -35.11
C ASN A 187 22.77 7.06 -34.37
N ASN A 188 22.34 7.55 -33.20
CA ASN A 188 21.31 6.89 -32.39
C ASN A 188 19.94 7.58 -32.39
N ALA A 189 19.80 8.77 -32.98
CA ALA A 189 18.57 9.56 -32.93
C ALA A 189 17.31 8.78 -33.36
N MET A 190 17.41 7.95 -34.40
CA MET A 190 16.32 7.11 -34.87
C MET A 190 16.05 5.92 -33.94
N ALA A 191 17.10 5.23 -33.48
CA ALA A 191 16.98 4.12 -32.54
C ALA A 191 16.31 4.56 -31.22
N ILE A 192 16.65 5.76 -30.74
CA ILE A 192 16.03 6.37 -29.56
C ILE A 192 14.53 6.62 -29.79
N ILE A 193 14.09 7.09 -30.97
CA ILE A 193 12.65 7.26 -31.25
C ILE A 193 11.94 5.89 -31.19
N PHE A 194 12.50 4.87 -31.85
CA PHE A 194 11.92 3.53 -31.81
C PHE A 194 11.85 2.97 -30.39
N LEU A 195 12.88 3.20 -29.58
CA LEU A 195 12.88 2.85 -28.16
C LEU A 195 11.76 3.55 -27.40
N HIS A 196 11.55 4.85 -27.59
CA HIS A 196 10.44 5.57 -26.95
C HIS A 196 9.08 5.04 -27.39
N CYS A 197 8.89 4.73 -28.68
CA CYS A 197 7.66 4.10 -29.16
C CYS A 197 7.43 2.72 -28.52
N ALA A 198 8.48 1.90 -28.39
CA ALA A 198 8.41 0.60 -27.74
C ALA A 198 8.09 0.72 -26.24
N VAL A 199 8.68 1.71 -25.56
CA VAL A 199 8.36 2.04 -24.15
C VAL A 199 6.89 2.44 -24.01
N LEU A 200 6.39 3.33 -24.87
CA LEU A 200 4.99 3.74 -24.83
C LEU A 200 4.03 2.55 -25.04
N PHE A 201 4.36 1.67 -25.99
CA PHE A 201 3.60 0.45 -26.22
C PHE A 201 3.60 -0.46 -24.99
N LEU A 202 4.76 -0.62 -24.34
CA LEU A 202 4.87 -1.39 -23.10
C LEU A 202 4.00 -0.81 -21.98
N LEU A 203 4.00 0.52 -21.79
CA LEU A 203 3.18 1.20 -20.79
C LEU A 203 1.67 0.99 -21.03
N ILE A 204 1.25 0.99 -22.29
CA ILE A 204 -0.15 0.71 -22.67
C ILE A 204 -0.51 -0.74 -22.32
N ILE A 205 0.35 -1.72 -22.65
CA ILE A 205 0.12 -3.12 -22.29
C ILE A 205 0.04 -3.30 -20.78
N THR A 206 0.98 -2.71 -20.03
CA THR A 206 0.99 -2.77 -18.57
C THR A 206 -0.30 -2.20 -17.97
N SER A 207 -0.75 -1.04 -18.47
CA SER A 207 -2.01 -0.41 -18.02
C SER A 207 -3.24 -1.29 -18.29
N ILE A 208 -3.29 -1.96 -19.45
CA ILE A 208 -4.35 -2.93 -19.77
C ILE A 208 -4.29 -4.13 -18.82
N GLY A 209 -3.08 -4.63 -18.54
CA GLY A 209 -2.83 -5.72 -17.60
C GLY A 209 -3.30 -5.39 -16.18
N ASP A 210 -2.97 -4.20 -15.68
CA ASP A 210 -3.39 -3.72 -14.36
C ASP A 210 -4.91 -3.60 -14.25
N TYR A 211 -5.57 -3.04 -15.27
CA TYR A 211 -7.02 -2.98 -15.33
C TYR A 211 -7.63 -4.39 -15.29
N TRP A 212 -7.05 -5.33 -16.03
CA TRP A 212 -7.50 -6.72 -16.05
C TRP A 212 -7.35 -7.39 -14.68
N VAL A 213 -6.21 -7.22 -13.99
CA VAL A 213 -5.97 -7.72 -12.62
C VAL A 213 -7.03 -7.15 -11.68
N GLN A 214 -7.26 -5.84 -11.71
CA GLN A 214 -8.26 -5.19 -10.87
C GLN A 214 -9.67 -5.76 -11.12
N LYS A 215 -10.08 -5.85 -12.39
CA LYS A 215 -11.40 -6.38 -12.79
C LYS A 215 -11.58 -7.83 -12.37
N LYS A 216 -10.55 -8.67 -12.55
CA LYS A 216 -10.57 -10.09 -12.16
C LYS A 216 -10.76 -10.25 -10.64
N ASN A 217 -9.99 -9.50 -9.85
CA ASN A 217 -10.07 -9.57 -8.38
C ASN A 217 -11.42 -9.05 -7.85
N ARG A 218 -12.01 -8.00 -8.46
CA ARG A 218 -13.38 -7.55 -8.12
C ARG A 218 -14.45 -8.61 -8.43
N LYS A 219 -14.29 -9.35 -9.53
CA LYS A 219 -15.21 -10.45 -9.86
C LYS A 219 -15.07 -11.62 -8.89
N LEU A 220 -13.84 -11.93 -8.46
CA LEU A 220 -13.59 -12.98 -7.47
C LEU A 220 -14.21 -12.63 -6.12
N ILE A 221 -14.00 -11.41 -5.61
CA ILE A 221 -14.53 -11.01 -4.30
C ILE A 221 -16.06 -11.00 -4.28
N SER A 222 -16.71 -10.57 -5.36
CA SER A 222 -18.18 -10.56 -5.53
C SER A 222 -18.80 -11.97 -5.51
N ARG A 223 -18.12 -12.98 -6.06
CA ARG A 223 -18.62 -14.37 -6.03
C ARG A 223 -18.62 -14.95 -4.63
N TYR A 224 -17.56 -14.70 -3.86
CA TYR A 224 -17.45 -15.14 -2.48
C TYR A 224 -18.44 -14.47 -1.53
N THR A 225 -18.89 -13.25 -1.85
CA THR A 225 -19.90 -12.52 -1.05
C THR A 225 -21.32 -13.03 -1.27
N LEU A 226 -21.64 -13.53 -2.47
CA LEU A 226 -23.01 -13.83 -2.88
C LEU A 226 -23.41 -15.30 -2.75
N ASN A 227 -22.46 -16.24 -2.82
CA ASN A 227 -22.77 -17.68 -2.84
C ASN A 227 -22.36 -18.38 -1.55
N SER A 228 -23.32 -18.57 -0.63
CA SER A 228 -23.14 -19.31 0.64
C SER A 228 -22.68 -20.76 0.45
N ALA A 229 -23.02 -21.41 -0.68
CA ALA A 229 -22.60 -22.77 -1.00
C ALA A 229 -21.10 -22.91 -1.36
N GLU A 230 -20.41 -21.81 -1.73
CA GLU A 230 -18.97 -21.83 -2.03
C GLU A 230 -18.07 -21.56 -0.81
N PHE A 231 -18.66 -21.35 0.39
CA PHE A 231 -17.90 -21.17 1.64
C PHE A 231 -16.98 -22.36 1.96
N GLY A 232 -17.32 -23.58 1.53
CA GLY A 232 -16.45 -24.75 1.67
C GLY A 232 -15.10 -24.63 0.95
N ASN A 233 -14.96 -23.70 -0.01
CA ASN A 233 -13.71 -23.39 -0.72
C ASN A 233 -13.08 -22.04 -0.27
N TYR A 234 -13.55 -21.47 0.83
CA TYR A 234 -13.00 -20.25 1.42
C TYR A 234 -11.55 -20.46 1.84
N SER A 235 -10.67 -19.55 1.44
CA SER A 235 -9.25 -19.57 1.80
C SER A 235 -8.82 -18.19 2.27
N ILE A 236 -8.37 -18.10 3.52
CA ILE A 236 -7.87 -16.86 4.14
C ILE A 236 -6.76 -16.26 3.28
N ILE A 237 -5.82 -17.10 2.84
CA ILE A 237 -4.71 -16.71 1.95
C ILE A 237 -5.23 -16.11 0.65
N ARG A 238 -6.22 -16.74 0.02
CA ARG A 238 -6.79 -16.24 -1.25
C ARG A 238 -7.48 -14.90 -1.09
N ASN A 239 -8.23 -14.71 -0.01
CA ASN A 239 -8.91 -13.44 0.25
C ASN A 239 -7.92 -12.32 0.59
N TYR A 240 -6.89 -12.62 1.39
CA TYR A 240 -5.81 -11.68 1.65
C TYR A 240 -5.16 -11.22 0.33
N GLN A 241 -4.79 -12.15 -0.55
CA GLN A 241 -4.18 -11.85 -1.85
C GLN A 241 -5.11 -11.06 -2.79
N ILE A 242 -6.40 -11.40 -2.85
CA ILE A 242 -7.39 -10.63 -3.63
C ILE A 242 -7.46 -9.19 -3.13
N ARG A 243 -7.47 -8.98 -1.81
CA ARG A 243 -7.58 -7.65 -1.20
C ARG A 243 -6.30 -6.82 -1.38
N GLU A 244 -5.13 -7.42 -1.19
CA GLU A 244 -3.84 -6.79 -1.48
C GLU A 244 -3.82 -6.33 -2.94
N ASN A 245 -4.19 -7.20 -3.89
CA ASN A 245 -4.27 -6.83 -5.31
C ASN A 245 -5.24 -5.68 -5.58
N LEU A 246 -6.42 -5.67 -4.96
CA LEU A 246 -7.39 -4.58 -5.15
C LEU A 246 -6.87 -3.25 -4.61
N LEU A 247 -6.21 -3.28 -3.46
CA LEU A 247 -5.60 -2.11 -2.83
C LEU A 247 -4.43 -1.58 -3.68
N THR A 248 -3.51 -2.46 -4.09
CA THR A 248 -2.37 -2.11 -4.95
C THR A 248 -2.84 -1.57 -6.31
N MET A 249 -3.78 -2.24 -6.97
CA MET A 249 -4.30 -1.80 -8.28
C MET A 249 -5.11 -0.52 -8.22
N ARG A 250 -5.71 -0.17 -7.07
CA ARG A 250 -6.35 1.14 -6.88
C ARG A 250 -5.32 2.27 -6.93
N LEU A 251 -4.07 1.99 -6.57
CA LEU A 251 -2.97 2.94 -6.55
C LEU A 251 -2.23 2.98 -7.89
N ILE A 252 -1.79 1.82 -8.37
CA ILE A 252 -0.85 1.71 -9.49
C ILE A 252 -1.53 2.03 -10.82
N LEU A 253 -2.72 1.49 -11.08
CA LEU A 253 -3.40 1.68 -12.37
C LEU A 253 -3.57 3.18 -12.76
N PRO A 254 -4.05 4.08 -11.89
CA PRO A 254 -4.10 5.51 -12.23
C PRO A 254 -2.72 6.15 -12.48
N LEU A 255 -1.69 5.69 -11.78
CA LEU A 255 -0.32 6.18 -11.95
C LEU A 255 0.25 5.75 -13.30
N ASP A 256 0.04 4.49 -13.70
CA ASP A 256 0.51 3.93 -14.96
C ASP A 256 -0.19 4.59 -16.15
N ILE A 257 -1.51 4.77 -16.06
CA ILE A 257 -2.29 5.50 -17.08
C ILE A 257 -1.79 6.94 -17.20
N SER A 258 -1.61 7.65 -16.09
CA SER A 258 -1.14 9.04 -16.12
C SER A 258 0.28 9.15 -16.67
N TYR A 259 1.17 8.20 -16.36
CA TYR A 259 2.52 8.15 -16.91
C TYR A 259 2.49 7.90 -18.43
N ALA A 260 1.70 6.93 -18.89
CA ALA A 260 1.56 6.62 -20.31
C ALA A 260 1.06 7.84 -21.11
N ILE A 261 0.09 8.59 -20.57
CA ILE A 261 -0.42 9.83 -21.19
C ILE A 261 0.69 10.89 -21.26
N LEU A 262 1.36 11.19 -20.14
CA LEU A 262 2.42 12.20 -20.11
C LEU A 262 3.62 11.83 -20.98
N PHE A 263 3.97 10.54 -21.03
CA PHE A 263 5.01 10.02 -21.89
C PHE A 263 4.63 10.11 -23.38
N GLY A 264 3.37 9.81 -23.71
CA GLY A 264 2.84 10.02 -25.07
C GLY A 264 2.89 11.48 -25.50
N ILE A 265 2.53 12.41 -24.60
CA ILE A 265 2.65 13.86 -24.82
C ILE A 265 4.11 14.26 -25.03
N PHE A 266 5.02 13.79 -24.18
CA PHE A 266 6.46 14.03 -24.31
C PHE A 266 6.99 13.54 -25.67
N LEU A 267 6.61 12.33 -26.08
CA LEU A 267 7.01 11.76 -27.37
C LEU A 267 6.46 12.57 -28.55
N LEU A 268 5.19 12.97 -28.48
CA LEU A 268 4.55 13.81 -29.51
C LEU A 268 5.28 15.15 -29.65
N PHE A 269 5.56 15.83 -28.54
CA PHE A 269 6.36 17.06 -28.55
C PHE A 269 7.74 16.82 -29.18
N GLY A 270 8.43 15.75 -28.77
CA GLY A 270 9.73 15.38 -29.34
C GLY A 270 9.69 15.18 -30.86
N LEU A 271 8.65 14.53 -31.39
CA LEU A 271 8.47 14.34 -32.83
C LEU A 271 8.17 15.65 -33.56
N VAL A 272 7.25 16.46 -33.03
CA VAL A 272 6.90 17.77 -33.61
C VAL A 272 8.11 18.69 -33.66
N PHE A 273 8.85 18.83 -32.55
CA PHE A 273 10.03 19.71 -32.53
C PHE A 273 11.18 19.21 -33.41
N ARG A 274 11.33 17.89 -33.59
CA ARG A 274 12.27 17.35 -34.57
C ARG A 274 11.85 17.68 -36.01
N PHE A 275 10.56 17.63 -36.33
CA PHE A 275 10.05 18.01 -37.65
C PHE A 275 10.34 19.48 -37.98
N TYR A 276 10.16 20.37 -37.00
CA TYR A 276 10.45 21.81 -37.15
C TYR A 276 11.90 22.19 -36.81
N ARG A 277 12.82 21.23 -36.69
CA ARG A 277 14.21 21.49 -36.25
C ARG A 277 14.94 22.51 -37.12
N SER A 278 14.68 22.53 -38.44
CA SER A 278 15.31 23.46 -39.39
C SER A 278 14.87 24.91 -39.21
N GLN A 279 13.73 25.15 -38.54
CA GLN A 279 13.17 26.48 -38.30
C GLN A 279 13.58 27.06 -36.93
N MET A 280 14.27 26.28 -36.10
CA MET A 280 14.65 26.66 -34.74
C MET A 280 16.17 26.83 -34.61
N THR A 281 16.60 27.82 -33.83
CA THR A 281 17.99 27.88 -33.38
C THR A 281 18.27 26.72 -32.43
N LYS A 282 19.55 26.36 -32.29
CA LYS A 282 19.96 25.22 -31.46
C LYS A 282 19.55 25.41 -30.00
N GLU A 283 19.66 26.63 -29.50
CA GLU A 283 19.40 27.00 -28.12
C GLU A 283 17.91 26.91 -27.80
N ILE A 284 17.05 27.39 -28.72
CA ILE A 284 15.59 27.26 -28.59
C ILE A 284 15.18 25.79 -28.61
N TYR A 285 15.70 25.01 -29.56
CA TYR A 285 15.39 23.58 -29.65
C TYR A 285 15.73 22.82 -28.37
N VAL A 286 16.94 23.05 -27.82
CA VAL A 286 17.39 22.41 -26.58
C VAL A 286 16.57 22.86 -25.38
N SER A 287 16.25 24.16 -25.29
CA SER A 287 15.46 24.72 -24.20
C SER A 287 14.02 24.16 -24.17
N VAL A 288 13.39 24.04 -25.33
CA VAL A 288 12.06 23.46 -25.48
C VAL A 288 12.08 21.96 -25.17
N TYR A 289 13.06 21.21 -25.67
CA TYR A 289 13.20 19.79 -25.37
C TYR A 289 13.44 19.55 -23.87
N ASN A 290 14.32 20.34 -23.24
CA ASN A 290 14.54 20.29 -21.79
C ASN A 290 13.25 20.58 -21.02
N SER A 291 12.48 21.58 -21.45
CA SER A 291 11.19 21.93 -20.84
C SER A 291 10.17 20.78 -20.93
N ALA A 292 10.17 20.01 -22.03
CA ALA A 292 9.30 18.85 -22.17
C ALA A 292 9.64 17.72 -21.18
N THR A 293 10.92 17.55 -20.83
CA THR A 293 11.32 16.53 -19.83
C THR A 293 10.81 16.83 -18.42
N THR A 294 10.47 18.09 -18.13
CA THR A 294 9.85 18.52 -16.86
C THR A 294 8.54 17.78 -16.59
N LEU A 295 7.78 17.40 -17.62
CA LEU A 295 6.54 16.62 -17.47
C LEU A 295 6.78 15.25 -16.83
N LEU A 296 7.84 14.56 -17.27
CA LEU A 296 8.19 13.23 -16.76
C LEU A 296 8.74 13.32 -15.34
N LEU A 297 9.53 14.36 -15.05
CA LEU A 297 10.05 14.62 -13.72
C LEU A 297 8.92 14.97 -12.73
N LEU A 298 7.95 15.78 -13.16
CA LEU A 298 6.77 16.13 -12.35
C LEU A 298 5.95 14.89 -11.98
N HIS A 299 5.79 13.95 -12.93
CA HIS A 299 5.08 12.69 -12.67
C HIS A 299 5.76 11.85 -11.58
N SER A 300 7.11 11.80 -11.55
CA SER A 300 7.84 11.08 -10.50
C SER A 300 7.58 11.67 -9.10
N ALA A 301 7.52 13.01 -8.98
CA ALA A 301 7.17 13.67 -7.72
C ALA A 301 5.74 13.37 -7.29
N PHE A 302 4.78 13.41 -8.23
CA PHE A 302 3.39 13.08 -7.96
C PHE A 302 3.23 11.61 -7.51
N THR A 303 3.93 10.69 -8.16
CA THR A 303 3.93 9.26 -7.83
C THR A 303 4.38 9.03 -6.39
N LEU A 304 5.45 9.69 -5.95
CA LEU A 304 5.94 9.59 -4.57
C LEU A 304 4.95 10.14 -3.55
N VAL A 305 4.26 11.24 -3.84
CA VAL A 305 3.19 11.77 -2.97
C VAL A 305 2.06 10.77 -2.81
N ILE A 306 1.69 10.10 -3.89
CA ILE A 306 0.66 9.05 -3.88
C ILE A 306 1.14 7.82 -3.08
N TYR A 307 2.41 7.44 -3.17
CA TYR A 307 2.99 6.37 -2.34
C TYR A 307 3.00 6.72 -0.84
N ILE A 308 3.29 7.97 -0.47
CA ILE A 308 3.20 8.40 0.92
C ILE A 308 1.75 8.27 1.44
N LYS A 309 0.76 8.72 0.66
CA LYS A 309 -0.66 8.55 1.00
C LYS A 309 -1.05 7.08 1.13
N PHE A 310 -0.48 6.22 0.29
CA PHE A 310 -0.72 4.79 0.34
C PHE A 310 -0.17 4.13 1.60
N ILE A 311 1.08 4.41 1.98
CA ILE A 311 1.67 3.88 3.22
C ILE A 311 0.86 4.37 4.42
N LYS A 312 0.42 5.63 4.42
CA LYS A 312 -0.49 6.16 5.42
C LYS A 312 -1.79 5.37 5.50
N TYR A 313 -2.44 5.09 4.38
CA TYR A 313 -3.68 4.30 4.34
C TYR A 313 -3.48 2.82 4.71
N SER A 314 -2.31 2.27 4.43
CA SER A 314 -1.98 0.85 4.65
C SER A 314 -1.34 0.60 6.02
N SER A 315 -1.03 1.65 6.77
CA SER A 315 -0.50 1.57 8.13
C SER A 315 -1.63 1.35 9.13
N PRO A 316 -1.51 0.38 10.05
CA PRO A 316 -2.47 0.17 11.15
C PRO A 316 -2.59 1.36 12.11
N ASN A 317 -1.59 2.25 12.13
CA ASN A 317 -1.45 3.34 13.10
C ASN A 317 -1.74 4.72 12.48
N TYR A 318 -2.50 4.81 11.38
CA TYR A 318 -2.87 6.12 10.85
C TYR A 318 -3.94 6.77 11.71
N ASP A 319 -3.50 7.60 12.65
CA ASP A 319 -4.33 8.53 13.39
C ASP A 319 -5.08 9.44 12.41
N PHE A 320 -6.41 9.26 12.34
CA PHE A 320 -7.31 10.31 11.85
C PHE A 320 -7.40 11.50 12.83
N ALA A 321 -6.63 11.48 13.92
CA ALA A 321 -6.59 12.48 14.98
C ALA A 321 -5.66 13.66 14.64
N ASN A 322 -5.96 14.42 13.59
CA ASN A 322 -5.63 15.85 13.59
C ASN A 322 -6.82 16.65 14.12
N PHE A 323 -7.23 16.30 15.34
CA PHE A 323 -7.90 17.17 16.30
C PHE A 323 -7.60 16.61 17.69
N GLY A 324 -6.70 17.28 18.41
CA GLY A 324 -6.53 17.14 19.87
C GLY A 324 -5.63 16.02 20.37
N SER A 325 -4.47 16.43 20.89
CA SER A 325 -3.68 15.85 21.99
C SER A 325 -3.11 14.42 21.87
N SER A 326 -1.79 14.39 21.65
CA SER A 326 -0.78 13.56 22.33
C SER A 326 -1.16 12.12 22.73
N ALA A 327 -0.68 11.14 21.97
CA ALA A 327 -0.50 9.77 22.45
C ALA A 327 0.91 9.29 22.10
N GLY A 328 1.63 8.85 23.14
CA GLY A 328 3.01 8.41 23.08
C GLY A 328 3.19 7.01 22.51
N THR A 329 4.45 6.76 22.16
CA THR A 329 5.13 5.50 21.83
C THR A 329 4.49 4.21 22.37
N PHE A 330 4.14 3.31 21.47
CA PHE A 330 3.90 1.89 21.75
C PHE A 330 4.88 1.03 20.95
N ALA A 331 5.95 0.62 21.62
CA ALA A 331 6.74 -0.55 21.26
C ALA A 331 7.01 -1.35 22.54
N SER A 332 7.02 -2.67 22.39
CA SER A 332 7.46 -3.68 23.37
C SER A 332 6.77 -3.66 24.73
N ASN A 333 5.78 -4.53 24.91
CA ASN A 333 5.82 -5.57 25.96
C ASN A 333 4.55 -6.43 25.90
N CYS A 334 4.73 -7.69 25.53
CA CYS A 334 3.72 -8.73 25.75
C CYS A 334 3.82 -9.17 27.23
N GLN A 335 3.45 -8.26 28.15
CA GLN A 335 3.41 -8.49 29.59
C GLN A 335 2.10 -7.89 30.16
N CYS A 336 0.97 -8.50 29.84
CA CYS A 336 -0.32 -8.16 30.45
C CYS A 336 -1.16 -9.41 30.77
N GLN A 337 -0.53 -10.53 31.16
CA GLN A 337 -1.26 -11.76 31.51
C GLN A 337 -2.03 -11.66 32.85
N SER A 338 -1.87 -10.61 33.66
CA SER A 338 -2.36 -10.57 35.05
C SER A 338 -3.48 -9.58 35.37
N GLU A 339 -3.85 -8.64 34.50
CA GLU A 339 -4.85 -7.60 34.86
C GLU A 339 -6.30 -7.95 34.50
N VAL A 340 -6.53 -8.83 33.51
CA VAL A 340 -7.86 -9.06 32.91
C VAL A 340 -8.38 -10.50 33.12
N ILE A 341 -7.48 -11.45 33.36
CA ILE A 341 -7.80 -12.87 33.48
C ILE A 341 -7.63 -13.29 34.95
N SER A 342 -8.69 -13.80 35.57
CA SER A 342 -8.68 -14.19 36.99
C SER A 342 -8.17 -15.62 37.24
N ARG A 343 -8.40 -16.52 36.29
CA ARG A 343 -8.12 -17.97 36.37
C ARG A 343 -7.58 -18.49 35.03
N PRO A 344 -6.80 -19.59 35.00
CA PRO A 344 -6.26 -20.13 33.75
C PRO A 344 -7.39 -20.41 32.74
N PRO A 345 -7.17 -20.15 31.44
CA PRO A 345 -8.17 -20.39 30.41
C PRO A 345 -8.43 -21.88 30.25
N VAL A 346 -9.67 -22.24 29.90
CA VAL A 346 -9.97 -23.59 29.41
C VAL A 346 -9.39 -23.72 28.01
N VAL A 347 -8.53 -24.72 27.82
CA VAL A 347 -7.92 -25.03 26.52
C VAL A 347 -8.34 -26.43 26.11
N ILE A 348 -9.05 -26.53 24.99
CA ILE A 348 -9.44 -27.80 24.39
C ILE A 348 -8.53 -28.03 23.17
N PRO A 349 -7.66 -29.05 23.20
CA PRO A 349 -6.78 -29.34 22.08
C PRO A 349 -7.58 -29.79 20.85
N PRO A 350 -7.05 -29.59 19.64
CA PRO A 350 -7.68 -30.11 18.43
C PRO A 350 -7.66 -31.65 18.45
N ALA A 351 -8.72 -32.27 17.94
CA ALA A 351 -8.82 -33.74 17.82
C ALA A 351 -7.91 -34.31 16.72
N GLY A 352 -7.51 -33.49 15.74
CA GLY A 352 -6.55 -33.80 14.69
C GLY A 352 -5.39 -32.79 14.67
N ARG A 353 -4.69 -32.71 13.53
CA ARG A 353 -3.62 -31.72 13.33
C ARG A 353 -4.12 -30.30 13.61
N HIS A 354 -3.38 -29.52 14.39
CA HIS A 354 -3.73 -28.12 14.68
C HIS A 354 -3.59 -27.25 13.42
N LEU A 355 -4.71 -26.69 12.94
CA LEU A 355 -4.75 -25.79 11.77
C LEU A 355 -5.42 -24.44 12.08
N ALA A 356 -6.26 -24.39 13.11
CA ALA A 356 -6.98 -23.17 13.50
C ALA A 356 -7.10 -23.05 15.03
N THR A 357 -7.31 -21.82 15.52
CA THR A 357 -7.63 -21.57 16.94
C THR A 357 -8.86 -20.68 17.02
N LEU A 358 -9.84 -21.08 17.81
CA LEU A 358 -11.01 -20.26 18.17
C LEU A 358 -10.81 -19.78 19.61
N ILE A 359 -10.90 -18.47 19.83
CA ILE A 359 -10.83 -17.86 21.16
C ILE A 359 -12.19 -17.25 21.49
N PHE A 360 -12.84 -17.74 22.55
CA PHE A 360 -14.23 -17.40 22.87
C PHE A 360 -14.38 -16.76 24.25
N PHE A 361 -15.06 -15.61 24.30
CA PHE A 361 -15.26 -14.80 25.51
C PHE A 361 -16.69 -14.96 26.01
N HIS A 362 -16.85 -15.39 27.26
CA HIS A 362 -18.15 -15.62 27.89
C HIS A 362 -18.87 -14.31 28.26
N GLY A 363 -20.14 -14.40 28.68
CA GLY A 363 -20.94 -13.26 29.12
C GLY A 363 -20.61 -12.80 30.55
N MET A 364 -21.17 -11.67 30.97
CA MET A 364 -21.05 -11.19 32.35
C MET A 364 -21.73 -12.18 33.31
N GLY A 365 -21.06 -12.53 34.40
CA GLY A 365 -21.54 -13.49 35.40
C GLY A 365 -21.41 -14.97 35.02
N ASP A 366 -20.83 -15.25 33.85
CA ASP A 366 -20.58 -16.60 33.35
C ASP A 366 -19.12 -17.05 33.63
N GLU A 367 -18.83 -18.32 33.40
CA GLU A 367 -17.49 -18.92 33.50
C GLU A 367 -17.18 -19.71 32.21
N CYS A 368 -15.89 -19.81 31.86
CA CYS A 368 -15.48 -20.45 30.61
C CYS A 368 -15.78 -21.97 30.56
N GLU A 369 -15.92 -22.60 31.73
CA GLU A 369 -16.31 -23.99 31.93
C GLU A 369 -17.69 -24.29 31.33
N GLY A 370 -18.64 -23.35 31.44
CA GLY A 370 -19.98 -23.49 30.86
C GLY A 370 -19.98 -23.60 29.33
N TRP A 371 -18.99 -22.99 28.67
CA TRP A 371 -18.81 -23.06 27.21
C TRP A 371 -17.96 -24.25 26.76
N ALA A 372 -17.17 -24.84 27.65
CA ALA A 372 -16.27 -25.94 27.32
C ALA A 372 -17.03 -27.15 26.76
N ASP A 373 -18.18 -27.48 27.33
CA ASP A 373 -19.00 -28.61 26.89
C ASP A 373 -19.65 -28.36 25.53
N THR A 374 -20.08 -27.12 25.25
CA THR A 374 -20.52 -26.70 23.92
C THR A 374 -19.42 -26.89 22.88
N PHE A 375 -18.17 -26.52 23.18
CA PHE A 375 -17.06 -26.73 22.25
C PHE A 375 -16.76 -28.20 22.02
N ARG A 376 -16.75 -29.04 23.07
CA ARG A 376 -16.49 -30.48 22.95
C ARG A 376 -17.60 -31.22 22.21
N SER A 377 -18.86 -30.92 22.50
CA SER A 377 -20.01 -31.69 22.00
C SER A 377 -20.54 -31.22 20.65
N ILE A 378 -20.49 -29.91 20.37
CA ILE A 378 -21.12 -29.33 19.17
C ILE A 378 -20.08 -28.94 18.11
N PHE A 379 -18.98 -28.29 18.52
CA PHE A 379 -18.00 -27.73 17.58
C PHE A 379 -16.90 -28.73 17.21
N GLN A 380 -16.24 -29.37 18.19
CA GLN A 380 -15.09 -30.25 17.98
C GLN A 380 -15.35 -31.46 17.05
N PRO A 381 -16.55 -32.10 17.03
CA PRO A 381 -16.81 -33.21 16.12
C PRO A 381 -16.71 -32.82 14.64
N ILE A 382 -17.01 -31.56 14.32
CA ILE A 382 -16.89 -31.01 12.96
C ILE A 382 -15.53 -30.34 12.77
N LEU A 383 -15.13 -29.48 13.70
CA LEU A 383 -13.91 -28.68 13.66
C LEU A 383 -12.73 -29.45 14.28
N LYS A 384 -12.46 -30.66 13.78
CA LYS A 384 -11.44 -31.58 14.34
C LYS A 384 -10.04 -30.97 14.40
N HIS A 385 -9.73 -30.01 13.54
CA HIS A 385 -8.42 -29.35 13.45
C HIS A 385 -8.31 -28.03 14.22
N THR A 386 -9.33 -27.69 15.00
CA THR A 386 -9.43 -26.40 15.71
C THR A 386 -9.14 -26.59 17.19
N LYS A 387 -8.21 -25.78 17.72
CA LYS A 387 -7.99 -25.60 19.15
C LYS A 387 -9.01 -24.58 19.68
N PHE A 388 -9.66 -24.87 20.80
CA PHE A 388 -10.54 -23.90 21.46
C PHE A 388 -9.85 -23.35 22.71
N VAL A 389 -9.91 -22.03 22.90
CA VAL A 389 -9.37 -21.33 24.05
C VAL A 389 -10.46 -20.44 24.61
N ALA A 390 -10.86 -20.64 25.86
CA ALA A 390 -11.88 -19.85 26.52
C ALA A 390 -11.26 -19.21 27.79
N PRO A 391 -10.89 -17.92 27.75
CA PRO A 391 -10.41 -17.22 28.93
C PRO A 391 -11.54 -16.94 29.92
N ASN A 392 -11.17 -16.81 31.20
CA ASN A 392 -12.06 -16.38 32.27
C ASN A 392 -11.89 -14.88 32.54
N ALA A 393 -13.00 -14.15 32.59
CA ALA A 393 -13.02 -12.74 32.93
C ALA A 393 -12.63 -12.50 34.40
N LYS A 394 -12.21 -11.28 34.72
CA LYS A 394 -11.93 -10.89 36.10
C LYS A 394 -13.23 -10.72 36.90
N GLU A 395 -13.20 -11.04 38.19
CA GLU A 395 -14.28 -10.68 39.10
C GLU A 395 -14.25 -9.17 39.38
N MET A 396 -15.36 -8.48 39.10
CA MET A 396 -15.62 -7.08 39.38
C MET A 396 -16.90 -7.00 40.21
N ASN A 397 -16.83 -6.42 41.42
CA ASN A 397 -17.98 -6.32 42.33
C ASN A 397 -18.70 -7.66 42.60
N GLY A 398 -17.95 -8.76 42.66
CA GLY A 398 -18.48 -10.11 42.94
C GLY A 398 -19.06 -10.83 41.72
N ILE A 399 -18.94 -10.29 40.51
CA ILE A 399 -19.44 -10.88 39.26
C ILE A 399 -18.30 -10.90 38.23
N THR A 400 -18.16 -11.97 37.46
CA THR A 400 -17.18 -12.05 36.36
C THR A 400 -17.56 -11.08 35.23
N ALA A 401 -16.66 -10.18 34.85
CA ALA A 401 -16.92 -9.17 33.82
C ALA A 401 -15.63 -8.78 33.08
N TRP A 402 -15.76 -8.49 31.77
CA TRP A 402 -14.66 -8.01 30.95
C TRP A 402 -14.41 -6.51 31.11
N PHE A 403 -15.48 -5.75 31.37
CA PHE A 403 -15.45 -4.31 31.60
C PHE A 403 -16.66 -3.90 32.46
N ASP A 404 -16.61 -2.73 33.08
CA ASP A 404 -17.73 -2.22 33.89
C ASP A 404 -18.90 -1.81 32.99
N HIS A 405 -20.05 -2.50 33.11
CA HIS A 405 -21.25 -2.21 32.32
C HIS A 405 -22.34 -1.60 33.20
N ARG A 406 -22.62 -0.31 32.97
CA ARG A 406 -23.55 0.50 33.78
C ARG A 406 -24.98 0.59 33.20
N GLY A 407 -25.29 -0.23 32.19
CA GLY A 407 -26.63 -0.38 31.62
C GLY A 407 -26.74 -0.14 30.10
N PHE A 408 -27.88 -0.53 29.52
CA PHE A 408 -28.16 -0.37 28.08
C PHE A 408 -28.84 0.96 27.71
N ASP A 409 -29.21 1.78 28.69
CA ASP A 409 -29.73 3.15 28.49
C ASP A 409 -28.70 4.02 27.71
N PRO A 410 -29.14 4.84 26.74
CA PRO A 410 -28.28 5.80 26.04
C PRO A 410 -27.49 6.76 26.97
N SER A 411 -28.00 7.04 28.17
CA SER A 411 -27.37 7.91 29.17
C SER A 411 -26.35 7.22 30.09
N ALA A 412 -26.24 5.89 30.03
CA ALA A 412 -25.33 5.13 30.87
C ALA A 412 -23.87 5.32 30.43
N GLU A 413 -23.00 5.69 31.39
CA GLU A 413 -21.56 5.87 31.15
C GLU A 413 -20.90 4.54 30.75
N GLU A 414 -20.05 4.57 29.72
CA GLU A 414 -19.40 3.39 29.16
C GLU A 414 -17.94 3.26 29.63
N ASP A 415 -17.53 2.07 30.08
CA ASP A 415 -16.15 1.76 30.46
C ASP A 415 -15.23 1.55 29.24
N ARG A 416 -14.96 2.64 28.53
CA ARG A 416 -14.09 2.64 27.33
C ARG A 416 -12.66 2.22 27.65
N LYS A 417 -12.16 2.58 28.84
CA LYS A 417 -10.81 2.27 29.29
C LYS A 417 -10.67 0.78 29.58
N GLY A 418 -11.66 0.17 30.24
CA GLY A 418 -11.73 -1.27 30.46
C GLY A 418 -11.79 -2.04 29.14
N LEU A 419 -12.69 -1.65 28.23
CA LEU A 419 -12.82 -2.29 26.92
C LEU A 419 -11.49 -2.31 26.14
N GLN A 420 -10.79 -1.17 26.05
CA GLN A 420 -9.49 -1.07 25.37
C GLN A 420 -8.39 -1.99 25.95
N LYS A 421 -8.44 -2.33 27.24
CA LYS A 421 -7.48 -3.26 27.85
C LYS A 421 -7.72 -4.70 27.40
N VAL A 422 -8.98 -5.08 27.17
CA VAL A 422 -9.37 -6.45 26.81
C VAL A 422 -9.26 -6.71 25.30
N THR A 423 -9.22 -5.65 24.48
CA THR A 423 -9.29 -5.76 23.02
C THR A 423 -8.07 -6.41 22.32
N ASN A 424 -7.10 -6.96 23.04
CA ASN A 424 -5.89 -7.52 22.41
C ASN A 424 -6.01 -9.03 22.11
N TYR A 425 -7.12 -9.69 22.45
CA TYR A 425 -7.11 -11.16 22.60
C TYR A 425 -8.32 -11.91 22.03
N ALA A 426 -9.37 -11.24 21.53
CA ALA A 426 -10.66 -11.88 21.26
C ALA A 426 -11.12 -11.88 19.79
N HIS A 427 -11.69 -12.98 19.33
CA HIS A 427 -12.28 -13.03 17.97
C HIS A 427 -13.66 -13.72 17.95
N SER A 428 -14.17 -14.16 19.11
CA SER A 428 -15.52 -14.71 19.28
C SER A 428 -16.05 -14.45 20.69
N GLY A 429 -17.35 -14.25 20.88
CA GLY A 429 -17.91 -14.13 22.22
C GLY A 429 -19.43 -14.01 22.32
N PHE A 430 -19.94 -14.22 23.53
CA PHE A 430 -21.35 -14.13 23.90
C PHE A 430 -21.63 -12.93 24.80
N SER A 431 -22.75 -12.24 24.59
CA SER A 431 -23.21 -11.11 25.42
C SER A 431 -22.10 -10.07 25.59
N GLN A 432 -21.61 -9.81 26.81
CA GLN A 432 -20.49 -8.90 27.07
C GLN A 432 -19.19 -9.29 26.34
N GLY A 433 -18.96 -10.58 26.07
CA GLY A 433 -17.83 -11.06 25.27
C GLY A 433 -17.94 -10.74 23.77
N GLY A 434 -19.14 -10.48 23.25
CA GLY A 434 -19.39 -10.11 21.85
C GLY A 434 -18.72 -8.79 21.43
N PRO A 435 -18.96 -7.66 22.14
CA PRO A 435 -18.22 -6.42 21.93
C PRO A 435 -16.71 -6.62 22.02
N VAL A 436 -16.22 -7.34 23.04
CA VAL A 436 -14.78 -7.60 23.21
C VAL A 436 -14.20 -8.30 21.97
N ALA A 437 -14.89 -9.32 21.47
CA ALA A 437 -14.52 -10.05 20.25
C ALA A 437 -14.52 -9.17 19.01
N LEU A 438 -15.55 -8.35 18.82
CA LEU A 438 -15.64 -7.44 17.67
C LEU A 438 -14.51 -6.41 17.67
N TYR A 439 -14.31 -5.70 18.79
CA TYR A 439 -13.29 -4.66 18.88
C TYR A 439 -11.88 -5.23 18.74
N SER A 440 -11.62 -6.36 19.38
CA SER A 440 -10.34 -7.05 19.26
C SER A 440 -10.06 -7.49 17.84
N ALA A 441 -11.04 -8.09 17.17
CA ALA A 441 -10.89 -8.56 15.81
C ALA A 441 -10.62 -7.44 14.83
N LEU A 442 -11.32 -6.31 14.98
CA LEU A 442 -11.13 -5.14 14.13
C LEU A 442 -9.75 -4.49 14.35
N ALA A 443 -9.16 -4.61 15.54
CA ALA A 443 -7.82 -4.09 15.86
C ALA A 443 -6.68 -5.10 15.60
N TYR A 444 -7.00 -6.38 15.38
CA TYR A 444 -5.99 -7.43 15.29
C TYR A 444 -5.13 -7.30 14.03
N PRO A 445 -3.78 -7.37 14.12
CA PRO A 445 -2.92 -7.03 13.00
C PRO A 445 -2.75 -8.11 11.93
N GLN A 446 -3.28 -9.30 12.16
CA GLN A 446 -3.23 -10.41 11.22
C GLN A 446 -4.64 -10.76 10.73
N PRO A 447 -4.77 -11.34 9.51
CA PRO A 447 -6.07 -11.72 8.99
C PRO A 447 -6.69 -12.87 9.80
N LEU A 448 -7.95 -12.71 10.15
CA LEU A 448 -8.75 -13.68 10.89
C LEU A 448 -9.57 -14.58 9.97
N GLY A 449 -9.91 -15.77 10.47
CA GLY A 449 -10.78 -16.71 9.75
C GLY A 449 -12.26 -16.28 9.75
N GLY A 450 -12.71 -15.64 10.82
CA GLY A 450 -14.10 -15.25 11.06
C GLY A 450 -14.22 -14.52 12.40
N ILE A 451 -15.32 -13.78 12.58
CA ILE A 451 -15.71 -13.18 13.85
C ILE A 451 -17.09 -13.70 14.22
N LEU A 452 -17.23 -14.19 15.45
CA LEU A 452 -18.49 -14.74 15.97
C LEU A 452 -19.00 -13.89 17.14
N CYS A 453 -20.17 -13.30 17.00
CA CYS A 453 -20.82 -12.51 18.04
C CYS A 453 -22.21 -13.10 18.34
N LEU A 454 -22.41 -13.62 19.55
CA LEU A 454 -23.68 -14.21 19.98
C LEU A 454 -24.34 -13.32 21.03
N SER A 455 -25.58 -12.91 20.80
CA SER A 455 -26.36 -12.04 21.70
C SER A 455 -25.61 -10.79 22.18
N GLY A 456 -24.73 -10.25 21.32
CA GLY A 456 -23.81 -9.16 21.64
C GLY A 456 -24.32 -7.78 21.18
N PHE A 457 -23.49 -6.77 21.39
CA PHE A 457 -23.80 -5.37 21.08
C PHE A 457 -22.52 -4.61 20.69
N LEU A 458 -22.68 -3.34 20.27
CA LEU A 458 -21.56 -2.44 19.99
C LEU A 458 -21.48 -1.36 21.06
N LEU A 459 -20.28 -1.12 21.60
CA LEU A 459 -19.96 0.03 22.47
C LEU A 459 -18.82 0.80 21.84
N PRO A 460 -18.87 2.11 21.57
CA PRO A 460 -19.86 3.04 22.08
C PRO A 460 -21.19 3.13 21.35
N LYS A 461 -22.26 3.45 22.10
CA LYS A 461 -23.61 3.70 21.58
C LYS A 461 -23.71 5.01 20.77
N ASP A 462 -22.89 6.00 21.08
CA ASP A 462 -22.94 7.32 20.44
C ASP A 462 -22.08 7.37 19.15
N SER A 463 -22.74 7.53 18.01
CA SER A 463 -22.16 7.75 16.67
C SER A 463 -21.30 6.61 16.09
N LEU A 464 -21.94 5.45 15.88
CA LEU A 464 -21.38 4.23 15.28
C LEU A 464 -20.55 4.39 13.98
N PRO A 465 -20.80 5.34 13.05
CA PRO A 465 -19.97 5.50 11.83
C PRO A 465 -18.66 6.25 12.07
N THR A 466 -18.58 7.07 13.11
CA THR A 466 -17.42 7.94 13.36
C THR A 466 -16.42 7.24 14.29
N GLN A 467 -16.89 6.37 15.18
CA GLN A 467 -16.06 5.77 16.23
C GLN A 467 -15.48 4.38 15.88
N ILE A 468 -16.06 3.60 14.96
CA ILE A 468 -15.35 2.41 14.42
C ILE A 468 -14.02 2.82 13.78
N ARG A 469 -13.97 4.02 13.16
CA ARG A 469 -12.73 4.64 12.65
C ARG A 469 -11.77 5.12 13.75
N GLN A 470 -12.23 5.21 15.00
CA GLN A 470 -11.48 5.63 16.18
C GLN A 470 -11.08 4.45 17.07
N ILE A 471 -11.35 3.19 16.65
CA ILE A 471 -10.81 2.01 17.33
C ILE A 471 -9.29 2.13 17.31
N PRO A 472 -8.63 2.22 18.48
CA PRO A 472 -7.18 2.27 18.54
C PRO A 472 -6.60 1.01 17.89
N GLY A 473 -5.75 1.18 16.87
CA GLY A 473 -5.14 0.06 16.15
C GLY A 473 -6.04 -0.64 15.13
N LEU A 474 -7.15 -0.03 14.70
CA LEU A 474 -8.01 -0.53 13.62
C LEU A 474 -7.17 -1.00 12.42
N ASN A 475 -7.26 -2.28 12.09
CA ASN A 475 -6.43 -2.89 11.07
C ASN A 475 -7.24 -3.28 9.84
N VAL A 476 -6.76 -2.85 8.68
CA VAL A 476 -7.36 -3.21 7.39
C VAL A 476 -7.36 -4.71 7.09
N ALA A 477 -6.51 -5.48 7.77
CA ALA A 477 -6.40 -6.93 7.63
C ALA A 477 -7.71 -7.67 7.91
N ASN A 478 -8.55 -7.13 8.81
CA ASN A 478 -9.81 -7.76 9.20
C ASN A 478 -11.06 -7.09 8.62
N PHE A 479 -10.89 -6.15 7.67
CA PHE A 479 -12.01 -5.68 6.87
C PHE A 479 -12.47 -6.77 5.91
N ALA A 480 -13.74 -7.16 6.05
CA ALA A 480 -14.41 -8.15 5.23
C ALA A 480 -13.93 -9.59 5.41
N VAL A 481 -13.63 -9.88 6.68
CA VAL A 481 -13.70 -11.20 7.31
C VAL A 481 -15.19 -11.55 7.53
N PRO A 482 -15.62 -12.82 7.42
CA PRO A 482 -16.99 -13.20 7.75
C PRO A 482 -17.34 -12.84 9.20
N ILE A 483 -18.42 -12.08 9.40
CA ILE A 483 -18.92 -11.74 10.74
C ILE A 483 -20.29 -12.39 10.90
N PHE A 484 -20.38 -13.39 11.78
CA PHE A 484 -21.65 -13.99 12.17
C PHE A 484 -22.16 -13.29 13.43
N ILE A 485 -23.41 -12.84 13.38
CA ILE A 485 -24.13 -12.28 14.52
C ILE A 485 -25.39 -13.12 14.73
N GLY A 486 -25.46 -13.84 15.85
CA GLY A 486 -26.67 -14.54 16.29
C GLY A 486 -27.36 -13.75 17.40
N HIS A 487 -28.69 -13.63 17.36
CA HIS A 487 -29.43 -12.89 18.40
C HIS A 487 -30.84 -13.45 18.62
N GLY A 488 -31.33 -13.40 19.87
CA GLY A 488 -32.68 -13.83 20.25
C GLY A 488 -33.77 -12.78 19.98
N THR A 489 -34.96 -13.19 19.55
CA THR A 489 -36.13 -12.31 19.41
C THR A 489 -36.66 -11.80 20.74
N ASN A 490 -36.51 -12.59 21.80
CA ASN A 490 -37.07 -12.34 23.14
C ASN A 490 -35.97 -12.04 24.17
N ASP A 491 -34.80 -11.58 23.71
CA ASP A 491 -33.68 -11.21 24.59
C ASP A 491 -34.04 -9.98 25.43
N GLN A 492 -34.26 -10.19 26.73
CA GLN A 492 -34.60 -9.14 27.69
C GLN A 492 -33.37 -8.43 28.26
N ASN A 493 -32.17 -8.99 28.08
CA ASN A 493 -30.93 -8.43 28.60
C ASN A 493 -30.28 -7.51 27.57
N VAL A 494 -30.10 -8.00 26.35
CA VAL A 494 -29.56 -7.24 25.21
C VAL A 494 -30.68 -7.08 24.17
N PRO A 495 -31.39 -5.93 24.15
CA PRO A 495 -32.50 -5.74 23.23
C PRO A 495 -32.13 -5.97 21.77
N LEU A 496 -33.02 -6.65 21.03
CA LEU A 496 -32.84 -6.97 19.60
C LEU A 496 -32.51 -5.73 18.73
N SER A 497 -33.01 -4.56 19.10
CA SER A 497 -32.71 -3.29 18.41
C SER A 497 -31.21 -2.95 18.40
N LEU A 498 -30.46 -3.35 19.43
CA LEU A 498 -29.01 -3.17 19.49
C LEU A 498 -28.29 -4.08 18.50
N ALA A 499 -28.77 -5.31 18.30
CA ALA A 499 -28.24 -6.24 17.31
C ALA A 499 -28.39 -5.71 15.88
N PHE A 500 -29.57 -5.16 15.56
CA PHE A 500 -29.80 -4.50 14.27
C PHE A 500 -28.92 -3.26 14.10
N SER A 501 -28.78 -2.44 15.14
CA SER A 501 -27.93 -1.23 15.10
C SER A 501 -26.46 -1.59 14.88
N MET A 502 -25.95 -2.58 15.61
CA MET A 502 -24.61 -3.13 15.46
C MET A 502 -24.39 -3.68 14.05
N ALA A 503 -25.27 -4.54 13.56
CA ALA A 503 -25.15 -5.13 12.22
C ALA A 503 -25.18 -4.06 11.12
N ASN A 504 -26.07 -3.07 11.22
CA ASN A 504 -26.16 -1.96 10.27
C ASN A 504 -24.91 -1.08 10.30
N ALA A 505 -24.32 -0.85 11.48
CA ALA A 505 -23.06 -0.13 11.59
C ALA A 505 -21.91 -0.91 10.97
N LEU A 506 -21.74 -2.17 11.35
CA LEU A 506 -20.68 -3.03 10.81
C LEU A 506 -20.80 -3.16 9.28
N ARG A 507 -22.03 -3.26 8.72
CA ARG A 507 -22.26 -3.31 7.28
C ARG A 507 -21.77 -2.10 6.50
N ARG A 508 -21.67 -0.92 7.15
CA ARG A 508 -21.09 0.28 6.51
C ARG A 508 -19.57 0.16 6.32
N PHE A 509 -18.92 -0.70 7.08
CA PHE A 509 -17.48 -0.97 7.02
C PHE A 509 -17.16 -2.29 6.32
N ASP A 510 -18.06 -3.27 6.47
CA ASP A 510 -17.85 -4.64 6.06
C ASP A 510 -19.16 -5.25 5.50
N PRO A 511 -19.27 -5.50 4.19
CA PRO A 511 -20.47 -6.10 3.62
C PRO A 511 -20.70 -7.57 4.03
N ASN A 512 -19.76 -8.24 4.69
CA ASN A 512 -19.81 -9.67 5.03
C ASN A 512 -20.49 -10.00 6.37
N VAL A 513 -21.26 -9.06 6.91
CA VAL A 513 -21.99 -9.23 8.17
C VAL A 513 -23.29 -10.00 7.95
N ASN A 514 -23.33 -11.23 8.46
CA ASN A 514 -24.50 -12.09 8.48
C ASN A 514 -25.18 -12.03 9.86
N LEU A 515 -26.35 -11.39 9.92
CA LEU A 515 -27.19 -11.34 11.12
C LEU A 515 -28.27 -12.40 11.02
N ARG A 516 -28.35 -13.28 12.02
CA ARG A 516 -29.34 -14.35 12.17
C ARG A 516 -30.12 -14.15 13.46
N ILE A 517 -31.43 -14.30 13.36
CA ILE A 517 -32.36 -14.08 14.46
C ILE A 517 -33.05 -15.40 14.81
N TYR A 518 -33.10 -15.73 16.09
CA TYR A 518 -33.62 -17.00 16.61
C TYR A 518 -34.73 -16.75 17.63
N GLN A 519 -35.71 -17.66 17.69
CA GLN A 519 -36.79 -17.62 18.70
C GLN A 519 -36.28 -18.12 20.05
N MET A 520 -35.51 -17.27 20.74
CA MET A 520 -34.89 -17.55 22.03
C MET A 520 -34.74 -16.26 22.87
N GLY A 521 -34.48 -16.42 24.17
CA GLY A 521 -34.19 -15.32 25.10
C GLY A 521 -32.72 -14.90 25.09
N HIS A 522 -32.18 -14.51 26.25
CA HIS A 522 -30.75 -14.24 26.43
C HIS A 522 -29.96 -15.55 26.67
N GLU A 523 -29.94 -16.40 25.66
CA GLU A 523 -29.36 -17.73 25.70
C GLU A 523 -28.80 -18.09 24.32
N ASN A 524 -28.28 -19.30 24.17
CA ASN A 524 -27.94 -19.87 22.87
C ASN A 524 -28.92 -21.02 22.54
N CYS A 525 -29.01 -21.38 21.27
CA CYS A 525 -29.83 -22.51 20.85
C CYS A 525 -29.11 -23.43 19.86
N ALA A 526 -29.57 -24.67 19.73
CA ALA A 526 -28.94 -25.64 18.82
C ALA A 526 -28.92 -25.16 17.36
N ALA A 527 -29.96 -24.45 16.90
CA ALA A 527 -30.00 -23.89 15.55
C ALA A 527 -28.91 -22.83 15.33
N GLU A 528 -28.76 -21.92 16.30
CA GLU A 528 -27.73 -20.88 16.28
C GLU A 528 -26.32 -21.48 16.27
N LEU A 529 -26.03 -22.39 17.20
CA LEU A 529 -24.71 -23.02 17.31
C LEU A 529 -24.37 -23.87 16.08
N ASN A 530 -25.38 -24.48 15.45
CA ASN A 530 -25.19 -25.25 14.22
C ASN A 530 -24.88 -24.38 13.00
N GLU A 531 -25.39 -23.16 12.93
CA GLU A 531 -25.06 -22.19 11.87
C GLU A 531 -23.74 -21.44 12.14
N ALA A 532 -23.37 -21.28 13.41
CA ALA A 532 -22.18 -20.55 13.83
C ALA A 532 -20.86 -21.31 13.59
N ARG A 533 -20.89 -22.64 13.64
CA ARG A 533 -19.74 -23.53 13.38
C ARG A 533 -19.46 -23.70 11.89
#